data_AF-A0A9P4K2S1-F1
#
_entry.id   AF-A0A9P4K2S1-F1
#
_cell.length_a   1.000
_cell.length_b   1.000
_cell.length_c   1.000
_cell.angle_alpha   90.00
_cell.angle_beta   90.00
_cell.angle_gamma   90.00
#
_symmetry.space_group_name_H-M   'P 1'
#
loop_
_entity.id
_entity.type
_entity.pdbx_description
1 polymer ?
#
loop_
_entity_poly.entity_id
_entity_poly.type
_entity_poly.pdbx_seq_one_letter_code
_entity_poly.pdbx_strand_id
1 'polypeptide(L)'
;MKTARLVLLCLSFWPFNSLADTVPVGIAPPESAPEGCVDTADGNFTIGTLALSAKRKRESASEAVNGTFVLNLQDGVLRDDSGRIGSIVANYQFQFDGPPPQAGAIYTGGFSVCANNSLALGGSTVWYRCTSGNFMNIYDRNVAPQCVAANIIV
;
A
#
# COMPACT_ATOMS: atom_id res chain seq x y z
N MET A 1 62.62 32.78 29.33
CA MET A 1 61.65 31.69 29.59
C MET A 1 60.30 32.11 29.05
N LYS A 2 59.83 31.51 27.94
CA LYS A 2 58.52 31.79 27.33
C LYS A 2 57.65 30.55 27.47
N THR A 3 56.54 30.70 28.19
CA THR A 3 55.54 29.65 28.42
C THR A 3 54.61 29.55 27.22
N ALA A 4 54.56 28.39 26.57
CA ALA A 4 53.59 28.08 25.53
C ALA A 4 52.26 27.66 26.18
N ARG A 5 51.17 28.38 25.87
CA ARG A 5 49.80 27.96 26.21
C ARG A 5 49.26 27.12 25.06
N LEU A 6 49.03 25.84 25.33
CA LEU A 6 48.33 24.92 24.45
C LEU A 6 46.83 25.18 24.56
N VAL A 7 46.19 25.63 23.48
CA VAL A 7 44.73 25.79 23.41
C VAL A 7 44.15 24.52 22.83
N LEU A 8 43.42 23.77 23.66
CA LEU A 8 42.72 22.55 23.26
C LEU A 8 41.35 22.94 22.68
N LEU A 9 41.17 22.80 21.36
CA LEU A 9 39.87 22.98 20.71
C LEU A 9 39.02 21.70 20.91
N CYS A 10 37.95 21.80 21.70
CA CYS A 10 36.92 20.76 21.77
C CYS A 10 36.05 20.81 20.50
N LEU A 11 36.21 19.82 19.62
CA LEU A 11 35.26 19.53 18.54
C LEU A 11 34.01 18.89 19.15
N SER A 12 32.96 19.67 19.37
CA SER A 12 31.65 19.13 19.75
C SER A 12 30.98 18.49 18.54
N PHE A 13 31.03 17.16 18.46
CA PHE A 13 30.19 16.38 17.57
C PHE A 13 28.73 16.53 18.02
N TRP A 14 27.95 17.33 17.29
CA TRP A 14 26.50 17.26 17.39
C TRP A 14 26.05 15.95 16.73
N PRO A 15 25.32 15.07 17.43
CA PRO A 15 24.68 13.95 16.78
C PRO A 15 23.62 14.51 15.84
N PHE A 16 23.87 14.45 14.54
CA PHE A 16 22.83 14.55 13.54
C PHE A 16 21.90 13.35 13.77
N ASN A 17 20.82 13.57 14.53
CA ASN A 17 19.69 12.66 14.52
C ASN A 17 19.13 12.71 13.10
N SER A 18 19.46 11.70 12.29
CA SER A 18 18.84 11.46 11.01
C SER A 18 17.37 11.16 11.27
N LEU A 19 16.51 12.16 11.22
CA LEU A 19 15.08 11.97 11.14
C LEU A 19 14.84 11.33 9.77
N ALA A 20 14.75 10.00 9.73
CA ALA A 20 14.17 9.33 8.57
C ALA A 20 12.75 9.88 8.44
N ASP A 21 12.52 10.68 7.39
CA ASP A 21 11.23 11.33 7.15
C ASP A 21 10.18 10.23 6.95
N THR A 22 9.35 10.01 7.96
CA THR A 22 8.38 8.92 7.96
C THR A 22 7.24 9.28 7.03
N VAL A 23 6.88 8.38 6.11
CA VAL A 23 5.74 8.62 5.20
C VAL A 23 4.45 8.76 6.03
N PRO A 24 3.70 9.88 5.88
CA PRO A 24 2.41 10.05 6.54
C PRO A 24 1.40 8.94 6.21
N VAL A 25 0.47 8.68 7.13
CA VAL A 25 -0.66 7.77 6.91
C VAL A 25 -1.84 8.57 6.34
N GLY A 26 -2.58 7.98 5.39
CA GLY A 26 -3.74 8.62 4.77
C GLY A 26 -3.46 9.39 3.48
N ILE A 27 -2.28 9.23 2.86
CA ILE A 27 -2.01 9.84 1.55
C ILE A 27 -2.87 9.12 0.50
N ALA A 28 -3.81 9.84 -0.10
CA ALA A 28 -4.77 9.32 -1.06
C ALA A 28 -4.52 9.85 -2.48
N PRO A 29 -4.95 9.12 -3.53
CA PRO A 29 -5.10 9.69 -4.86
C PRO A 29 -6.05 10.90 -4.88
N PRO A 30 -5.90 11.82 -5.85
CA PRO A 30 -6.75 13.00 -5.93
C PRO A 30 -8.20 12.69 -6.33
N GLU A 31 -8.45 11.59 -7.05
CA GLU A 31 -9.79 11.16 -7.42
C GLU A 31 -10.54 10.60 -6.20
N SER A 32 -11.77 11.08 -5.99
CA SER A 32 -12.66 10.56 -4.95
C SER A 32 -13.14 9.14 -5.26
N ALA A 33 -13.51 8.41 -4.22
CA ALA A 33 -14.06 7.06 -4.33
C ALA A 33 -15.27 7.02 -5.30
N PRO A 34 -15.47 5.91 -6.04
CA PRO A 34 -16.65 5.74 -6.88
C PRO A 34 -17.95 5.78 -6.07
N GLU A 35 -19.06 6.06 -6.75
CA GLU A 35 -20.38 6.05 -6.13
C GLU A 35 -20.69 4.68 -5.52
N GLY A 36 -21.21 4.69 -4.29
CA GLY A 36 -21.54 3.46 -3.55
C GLY A 36 -20.33 2.78 -2.89
N CYS A 37 -19.18 3.44 -2.82
CA CYS A 37 -18.04 3.00 -2.03
C CYS A 37 -17.96 3.76 -0.69
N VAL A 38 -17.55 3.04 0.36
CA VAL A 38 -17.35 3.56 1.71
C VAL A 38 -15.89 3.43 2.12
N ASP A 39 -15.35 4.46 2.76
CA ASP A 39 -13.97 4.53 3.23
C ASP A 39 -13.77 3.95 4.64
N THR A 40 -14.87 3.52 5.27
CA THR A 40 -14.89 2.78 6.53
C THR A 40 -15.81 1.58 6.37
N ALA A 41 -15.29 0.38 6.62
CA ALA A 41 -16.05 -0.85 6.51
C ALA A 41 -16.50 -1.35 7.89
N ASP A 42 -17.70 -1.91 7.96
CA ASP A 42 -18.22 -2.56 9.17
C ASP A 42 -17.50 -3.89 9.39
N GLY A 43 -16.61 -3.92 10.38
CA GLY A 43 -15.89 -5.11 10.78
C GLY A 43 -14.68 -5.44 9.88
N ASN A 44 -14.20 -6.66 10.02
CA ASN A 44 -13.03 -7.13 9.29
C ASN A 44 -13.45 -7.99 8.10
N PHE A 45 -12.63 -7.98 7.05
CA PHE A 45 -12.89 -8.71 5.82
C PHE A 45 -11.62 -9.35 5.27
N THR A 46 -11.78 -10.29 4.34
CA THR A 46 -10.64 -10.88 3.62
C THR A 46 -10.62 -10.34 2.20
N ILE A 47 -9.48 -10.47 1.52
CA ILE A 47 -9.40 -10.09 0.10
C ILE A 47 -8.97 -11.25 -0.79
N GLY A 48 -9.54 -11.28 -1.99
CA GLY A 48 -9.12 -12.11 -3.11
C GLY A 48 -9.04 -11.29 -4.38
N THR A 49 -8.55 -11.89 -5.47
CA THR A 49 -8.57 -11.24 -6.78
C THR A 49 -9.44 -11.99 -7.78
N LEU A 50 -10.11 -11.25 -8.65
CA LEU A 50 -10.89 -11.77 -9.78
C LEU A 50 -10.42 -11.11 -11.09
N ALA A 51 -9.97 -11.90 -12.06
CA ALA A 51 -9.54 -11.35 -13.35
C ALA A 51 -10.73 -10.83 -14.16
N LEU A 52 -10.55 -9.68 -14.79
CA LEU A 52 -11.55 -9.00 -15.63
C LEU A 52 -11.59 -9.53 -17.08
N SER A 53 -11.16 -10.76 -17.33
CA SER A 53 -10.88 -11.21 -18.70
C SER A 53 -12.12 -11.18 -19.62
N ALA A 54 -11.99 -10.55 -20.79
CA ALA A 54 -13.02 -10.53 -21.84
C ALA A 54 -13.10 -11.84 -22.67
N LYS A 55 -12.08 -12.71 -22.59
CA LYS A 55 -12.01 -13.98 -23.34
C LYS A 55 -11.11 -15.00 -22.65
N ARG A 56 -11.65 -15.74 -21.67
CA ARG A 56 -11.47 -17.20 -21.48
C ARG A 56 -11.95 -17.57 -20.07
N LYS A 57 -12.79 -18.61 -20.02
CA LYS A 57 -13.12 -19.48 -18.89
C LYS A 57 -13.22 -18.78 -17.52
N ARG A 58 -14.45 -18.63 -16.99
CA ARG A 58 -14.76 -18.22 -15.61
C ARG A 58 -13.65 -18.69 -14.65
N GLU A 59 -12.74 -17.81 -14.30
CA GLU A 59 -11.89 -18.01 -13.14
C GLU A 59 -12.84 -17.88 -11.95
N SER A 60 -12.95 -18.94 -11.15
CA SER A 60 -13.40 -18.78 -9.77
C SER A 60 -12.47 -17.76 -9.10
N ALA A 61 -12.98 -16.95 -8.17
CA ALA A 61 -12.13 -16.13 -7.30
C ALA A 61 -11.16 -17.07 -6.55
N SER A 62 -9.98 -17.32 -7.11
CA SER A 62 -9.05 -18.32 -6.57
C SER A 62 -7.61 -17.94 -6.88
N GLU A 63 -7.28 -16.70 -6.53
CA GLU A 63 -5.94 -16.32 -6.10
C GLU A 63 -6.17 -15.39 -4.90
N ALA A 64 -6.25 -15.97 -3.70
CA ALA A 64 -6.09 -15.19 -2.48
C ALA A 64 -4.75 -14.46 -2.61
N VAL A 65 -4.72 -13.16 -2.32
CA VAL A 65 -3.45 -12.42 -2.27
C VAL A 65 -2.59 -13.16 -1.27
N ASN A 66 -1.55 -13.87 -1.72
CA ASN A 66 -0.83 -14.93 -0.98
C ASN A 66 -0.83 -14.71 0.56
N GLY A 67 -1.78 -15.34 1.27
CA GLY A 67 -2.08 -15.12 2.69
C GLY A 67 -3.53 -14.69 2.95
N THR A 68 -4.23 -15.33 3.88
CA THR A 68 -5.58 -14.86 4.28
C THR A 68 -5.42 -13.59 5.10
N PHE A 69 -5.28 -12.45 4.43
CA PHE A 69 -5.22 -11.15 5.09
C PHE A 69 -6.60 -10.83 5.64
N VAL A 70 -6.71 -10.80 6.97
CA VAL A 70 -7.87 -10.20 7.64
C VAL A 70 -7.59 -8.71 7.73
N LEU A 71 -8.40 -7.92 7.04
CA LEU A 71 -8.23 -6.50 6.87
C LEU A 71 -9.31 -5.73 7.60
N ASN A 72 -8.94 -4.53 8.03
CA ASN A 72 -9.84 -3.50 8.51
C ASN A 72 -9.63 -2.23 7.69
N LEU A 73 -10.73 -1.54 7.41
CA LEU A 73 -10.74 -0.27 6.69
C LEU A 73 -11.41 0.80 7.55
N GLN A 74 -10.67 1.88 7.86
CA GLN A 74 -11.16 3.03 8.60
C GLN A 74 -10.59 4.31 7.99
N ASP A 75 -11.44 5.30 7.74
CA ASP A 75 -11.08 6.62 7.19
C ASP A 75 -10.15 6.54 5.96
N GLY A 76 -10.42 5.56 5.09
CA GLY A 76 -9.66 5.31 3.87
C GLY A 76 -8.30 4.63 4.08
N VAL A 77 -7.96 4.24 5.31
CA VAL A 77 -6.71 3.55 5.67
C VAL A 77 -6.97 2.07 5.87
N LEU A 78 -6.32 1.25 5.06
CA LEU A 78 -6.42 -0.21 5.11
C LEU A 78 -5.32 -0.77 6.02
N ARG A 79 -5.68 -1.65 6.95
CA ARG A 79 -4.75 -2.32 7.86
C ARG A 79 -4.97 -3.81 7.87
N ASP A 80 -3.91 -4.59 8.01
CA ASP A 80 -4.02 -6.03 8.28
C ASP A 80 -4.09 -6.34 9.78
N ASP A 81 -4.27 -7.62 10.12
CA ASP A 81 -4.36 -8.15 11.48
C ASP A 81 -3.11 -7.91 12.35
N SER A 82 -1.97 -7.66 11.69
CA SER A 82 -0.69 -7.33 12.31
C SER A 82 -0.50 -5.82 12.47
N GLY A 83 -1.48 -5.01 12.06
CA GLY A 83 -1.47 -3.55 12.13
C GLY A 83 -0.65 -2.87 11.04
N ARG A 84 -0.15 -3.63 10.05
CA ARG A 84 0.59 -3.10 8.91
C ARG A 84 -0.34 -2.29 8.02
N ILE A 85 0.20 -1.27 7.35
CA ILE A 85 -0.55 -0.31 6.56
C ILE A 85 -0.52 -0.73 5.10
N GLY A 86 -1.70 -0.96 4.52
CA GLY A 86 -1.88 -1.17 3.09
C GLY A 86 -1.46 0.09 2.34
N SER A 87 -0.55 -0.06 1.39
CA SER A 87 0.09 1.05 0.69
C SER A 87 0.32 0.72 -0.78
N ILE A 88 0.32 1.76 -1.63
CA ILE A 88 0.94 1.71 -2.95
C ILE A 88 2.35 2.26 -2.84
N VAL A 89 3.33 1.43 -3.15
CA VAL A 89 4.75 1.78 -2.97
C VAL A 89 5.38 2.31 -4.26
N ALA A 90 6.63 2.75 -4.21
CA ALA A 90 7.29 3.49 -5.30
C ALA A 90 7.32 2.76 -6.66
N ASN A 91 7.25 1.43 -6.67
CA ASN A 91 7.13 0.61 -7.89
C ASN A 91 5.67 0.28 -8.26
N TYR A 92 4.70 1.00 -7.69
CA TYR A 92 3.25 0.88 -7.90
C TYR A 92 2.61 -0.39 -7.31
N GLN A 93 3.37 -1.18 -6.56
CA GLN A 93 2.87 -2.40 -5.94
C GLN A 93 1.98 -2.08 -4.74
N PHE A 94 0.88 -2.83 -4.61
CA PHE A 94 0.07 -2.89 -3.41
C PHE A 94 0.69 -3.89 -2.42
N GLN A 95 1.00 -3.42 -1.20
CA GLN A 95 1.57 -4.25 -0.14
C GLN A 95 1.25 -3.69 1.26
N PHE A 96 1.59 -4.47 2.29
CA PHE A 96 1.38 -4.12 3.69
C PHE A 96 2.72 -4.05 4.42
N ASP A 97 3.04 -2.89 4.99
CA ASP A 97 4.27 -2.63 5.75
C ASP A 97 4.02 -1.81 7.02
N GLY A 98 5.02 -1.78 7.91
CA GLY A 98 5.03 -0.85 9.04
C GLY A 98 4.17 -1.25 10.23
N PRO A 99 3.81 -0.28 11.10
CA PRO A 99 4.13 1.16 11.03
C PRO A 99 5.60 1.51 11.34
N PRO A 100 6.19 2.57 10.71
CA PRO A 100 5.60 3.46 9.69
C PRO A 100 5.49 2.78 8.32
N PRO A 101 4.68 3.30 7.38
CA PRO A 101 4.63 2.81 6.00
C PRO A 101 6.03 2.77 5.37
N GLN A 102 6.20 1.94 4.33
CA GLN A 102 7.47 1.86 3.61
C GLN A 102 7.90 3.25 3.12
N ALA A 103 9.18 3.57 3.32
CA ALA A 103 9.77 4.80 2.77
C ALA A 103 9.53 4.87 1.25
N GLY A 104 9.04 6.01 0.78
CA GLY A 104 8.68 6.20 -0.63
C GLY A 104 7.32 5.62 -1.03
N ALA A 105 6.46 5.22 -0.07
CA ALA A 105 5.07 4.92 -0.37
C ALA A 105 4.37 6.14 -1.00
N ILE A 106 3.68 5.90 -2.10
CA ILE A 106 2.96 6.89 -2.90
C ILE A 106 1.59 7.16 -2.26
N TYR A 107 0.88 6.08 -1.89
CA TYR A 107 -0.41 6.15 -1.22
C TYR A 107 -0.41 5.26 0.01
N THR A 108 -0.92 5.79 1.10
CA THR A 108 -1.08 5.13 2.40
C THR A 108 -2.53 5.24 2.90
N GLY A 109 -3.43 5.68 2.01
CA GLY A 109 -4.86 5.84 2.21
C GLY A 109 -5.60 6.00 0.88
N GLY A 110 -6.86 6.40 0.93
CA GLY A 110 -7.73 6.51 -0.25
C GLY A 110 -8.32 5.18 -0.69
N PHE A 111 -8.33 4.17 0.19
CA PHE A 111 -8.99 2.90 -0.05
C PHE A 111 -10.50 3.01 0.27
N SER A 112 -11.33 2.29 -0.46
CA SER A 112 -12.76 2.18 -0.14
C SER A 112 -13.33 0.83 -0.55
N VAL A 113 -14.33 0.33 0.16
CA VAL A 113 -15.09 -0.88 -0.21
C VAL A 113 -16.39 -0.47 -0.90
N CYS A 114 -16.62 -1.02 -2.09
CA CYS A 114 -17.77 -0.69 -2.93
C CYS A 114 -18.93 -1.68 -2.75
N ALA A 115 -20.16 -1.24 -3.04
CA ALA A 115 -21.37 -2.06 -2.93
C ALA A 115 -21.37 -3.37 -3.73
N ASN A 116 -20.49 -3.51 -4.72
CA ASN A 116 -20.25 -4.75 -5.48
C ASN A 116 -19.15 -5.64 -4.86
N ASN A 117 -18.80 -5.42 -3.60
CA ASN A 117 -17.72 -6.09 -2.86
C ASN A 117 -16.34 -5.95 -3.52
N SER A 118 -16.07 -4.84 -4.21
CA SER A 118 -14.73 -4.56 -4.72
C SER A 118 -14.00 -3.56 -3.85
N LEU A 119 -12.68 -3.73 -3.70
CA LEU A 119 -11.81 -2.73 -3.12
C LEU A 119 -11.42 -1.72 -4.21
N ALA A 120 -11.60 -0.43 -3.92
CA ALA A 120 -11.15 0.67 -4.74
C ALA A 120 -9.96 1.40 -4.11
N LEU A 121 -9.21 2.10 -4.96
CA LEU A 121 -8.21 3.07 -4.59
C LEU A 121 -8.48 4.35 -5.39
N GLY A 122 -8.71 5.47 -4.68
CA GLY A 122 -9.21 6.69 -5.31
C GLY A 122 -10.46 6.39 -6.13
N GLY A 123 -10.52 6.86 -7.37
CA GLY A 123 -11.66 6.69 -8.28
C GLY A 123 -11.74 5.36 -9.05
N SER A 124 -10.94 4.34 -8.73
CA SER A 124 -10.86 3.09 -9.52
C SER A 124 -11.00 1.83 -8.67
N THR A 125 -11.78 0.86 -9.16
CA THR A 125 -11.84 -0.53 -8.66
C THR A 125 -10.97 -1.50 -9.48
N VAL A 126 -10.28 -0.98 -10.50
CA VAL A 126 -9.42 -1.78 -11.38
C VAL A 126 -8.01 -1.84 -10.81
N TRP A 127 -7.54 -3.06 -10.64
CA TRP A 127 -6.20 -3.43 -10.21
C TRP A 127 -5.52 -4.23 -11.32
N TYR A 128 -4.23 -4.50 -11.16
CA TYR A 128 -3.47 -5.33 -12.09
C TYR A 128 -2.71 -6.40 -11.35
N ARG A 129 -2.94 -7.65 -11.72
CA ARG A 129 -2.17 -8.80 -11.23
C ARG A 129 -1.07 -9.13 -12.23
N CYS A 130 0.15 -9.32 -11.76
CA CYS A 130 1.30 -9.65 -12.62
C CYS A 130 2.10 -10.81 -12.03
N THR A 131 2.38 -11.80 -12.85
CA THR A 131 3.24 -12.93 -12.47
C THR A 131 4.66 -12.46 -12.21
N SER A 132 5.20 -12.85 -11.06
CA SER A 132 6.58 -12.64 -10.65
C SER A 132 7.13 -13.95 -10.09
N GLY A 133 7.74 -14.77 -10.94
CA GLY A 133 8.15 -16.13 -10.57
C GLY A 133 6.94 -17.00 -10.24
N ASN A 134 6.89 -17.50 -9.00
CA ASN A 134 5.82 -18.41 -8.52
C ASN A 134 4.70 -17.68 -7.76
N PHE A 135 4.72 -16.35 -7.71
CA PHE A 135 3.72 -15.55 -7.01
C PHE A 135 3.16 -14.44 -7.90
N MET A 136 2.00 -13.92 -7.49
CA MET A 136 1.32 -12.82 -8.16
C MET A 136 1.46 -11.56 -7.31
N ASN A 137 2.01 -10.50 -7.92
CA ASN A 137 1.99 -9.16 -7.33
C ASN A 137 0.76 -8.40 -7.83
N ILE A 138 0.27 -7.46 -7.03
CA ILE A 138 -0.85 -6.59 -7.37
C ILE A 138 -0.36 -5.15 -7.46
N TYR A 139 -0.87 -4.41 -8.42
CA TYR A 139 -0.47 -3.03 -8.71
C TYR A 139 -1.70 -2.14 -8.92
N ASP A 140 -1.55 -0.84 -8.64
CA ASP A 140 -2.58 0.18 -8.90
C ASP A 140 -2.76 0.48 -10.41
N ARG A 141 -1.80 0.05 -11.24
CA ARG A 141 -1.76 0.30 -12.68
C ARG A 141 -1.09 -0.84 -13.43
N ASN A 142 -1.25 -0.86 -14.75
CA ASN A 142 -0.54 -1.80 -15.61
C ASN A 142 0.94 -1.43 -15.68
N VAL A 143 1.80 -2.21 -15.04
CA VAL A 143 3.26 -1.97 -15.02
C VAL A 143 4.03 -2.81 -16.04
N ALA A 144 3.42 -3.83 -16.65
CA ALA A 144 4.11 -4.71 -17.58
C ALA A 144 3.15 -5.49 -18.51
N PRO A 145 3.57 -5.89 -19.72
CA PRO A 145 2.69 -6.55 -20.70
C PRO A 145 2.01 -7.84 -20.22
N GLN A 146 2.63 -8.57 -19.28
CA GLN A 146 2.07 -9.79 -18.70
C GLN A 146 0.99 -9.54 -17.65
N CYS A 147 0.78 -8.29 -17.23
CA CYS A 147 -0.21 -7.94 -16.22
C CYS A 147 -1.62 -8.05 -16.78
N VAL A 148 -2.54 -8.58 -15.97
CA VAL A 148 -3.95 -8.74 -16.31
C VAL A 148 -4.78 -7.87 -15.37
N ALA A 149 -5.74 -7.14 -15.94
CA ALA A 149 -6.69 -6.36 -15.16
C ALA A 149 -7.53 -7.29 -14.27
N ALA A 150 -7.75 -6.86 -13.03
CA ALA A 150 -8.50 -7.60 -12.02
C ALA A 150 -9.28 -6.64 -11.12
N ASN A 151 -10.27 -7.16 -10.41
CA ASN A 151 -10.75 -6.54 -9.18
C ASN A 151 -10.12 -7.24 -7.98
N ILE A 152 -9.89 -6.49 -6.91
CA ILE A 152 -9.77 -7.06 -5.57
C ILE A 152 -11.18 -7.17 -5.02
N ILE A 153 -11.59 -8.38 -4.62
CA ILE A 153 -12.89 -8.68 -4.05
C ILE A 153 -12.73 -8.83 -2.54
N VAL A 154 -13.72 -8.32 -1.81
CA VAL A 154 -13.85 -8.31 -0.36
C VAL A 154 -14.84 -9.38 0.10
#